data_AF-A0A841JAZ0-F1
#
_entry.id   AF-A0A841JAZ0-F1
#
_cell.length_a   1.000
_cell.length_b   1.000
_cell.length_c   1.000
_cell.angle_alpha   90.00
_cell.angle_beta   90.00
_cell.angle_gamma   90.00
#
_symmetry.space_group_name_H-M   'P 1'
#
loop_
_entity.id
_entity.type
_entity.pdbx_description
1 polymer ?
#
loop_
_entity_poly.entity_id
_entity_poly.type
_entity_poly.pdbx_seq_one_letter_code
_entity_poly.pdbx_strand_id
1 'polypeptide(L)'
;MKKIFIYSAVLLSLIASLSSCKKTIDKNYNNPELSTKPIISGFFTAMLNSDRVRPAYWNLRTFFFPQISVYAQTTTFDNVSTAYKHRDDYIGQYWSDFYYPSGNGSGPMAVYRAMQASYAALSKSDQADQLVYMEAAKIVLAERAAKMIDIWGDIPFTQAGSLETTSNIKNPVFDDSKTLYNSLISDLNEAATYFGGVKLAGNVQSAFNKADILNSGSVLKWQTYANSARLRLLMRISNVDEATAKAAVTTMLSNPTAYPLVDGANNGSYSPLSSDILLQPLTTTTNSTLSSALVEIDSYWAPDYKLNKVMLPSNDPRIRVMFDKYGQTVSGKFVPNKTYRAMPISYGSGQQDTAFFKYSIVDSATFINNIKMPGIVITASEVNFLKAEAYERWGLGDASAAYNTALKQSITFYYYLNSIGQGTEAAPTTTEIDAFLANSNINYTLAADQTHKLALIYTQKWLHFGFLQSDEAWAEYRRTKYPALTFPVETATDYQNPPTRLLYPTVETGYNTNYNTVKAKDTRTTKIFWDVN
;
A
#
# COMPACT_ATOMS: atom_id res chain seq x y z
N MET A 1 66.36 19.34 -28.25
CA MET A 1 65.69 18.02 -28.14
C MET A 1 64.74 17.91 -26.93
N LYS A 2 65.12 18.34 -25.72
CA LYS A 2 64.23 18.27 -24.52
C LYS A 2 62.90 19.03 -24.63
N LYS A 3 62.87 20.19 -25.30
CA LYS A 3 61.63 20.98 -25.48
C LYS A 3 60.63 20.32 -26.44
N ILE A 4 61.11 19.64 -27.48
CA ILE A 4 60.24 18.93 -28.45
C ILE A 4 59.54 17.75 -27.77
N PHE A 5 60.23 17.00 -26.90
CA PHE A 5 59.61 15.92 -26.13
C PHE A 5 58.52 16.39 -25.17
N ILE A 6 58.70 17.55 -24.53
CA ILE A 6 57.70 18.14 -23.64
C ILE A 6 56.47 18.60 -24.43
N TYR A 7 56.65 19.24 -25.59
CA TYR A 7 55.52 19.66 -26.43
C TYR A 7 54.77 18.46 -27.01
N SER A 8 55.47 17.39 -27.41
CA SER A 8 54.84 16.16 -27.89
C SER A 8 54.06 15.43 -26.79
N ALA A 9 54.57 15.40 -25.55
CA ALA A 9 53.88 14.79 -24.42
C ALA A 9 52.64 15.58 -23.97
N VAL A 10 52.69 16.92 -24.02
CA VAL A 10 51.55 17.80 -23.74
C VAL A 10 50.49 17.71 -24.85
N LEU A 11 50.91 17.56 -26.11
CA LEU A 11 49.97 17.38 -27.22
C LEU A 11 49.28 16.00 -27.16
N LEU A 12 50.01 14.94 -26.78
CA LEU A 12 49.42 13.60 -26.59
C LEU A 12 48.43 13.55 -25.42
N SER A 13 48.72 14.26 -24.32
CA SER A 13 47.81 14.33 -23.16
C SER A 13 46.55 15.18 -23.45
N LEU A 14 46.66 16.21 -24.29
CA LEU A 14 45.51 16.97 -24.80
C LEU A 14 44.64 16.17 -25.78
N ILE A 15 45.23 15.25 -26.55
CA ILE A 15 44.48 14.39 -27.47
C ILE A 15 43.76 13.26 -26.69
N ALA A 16 44.37 12.75 -25.63
CA ALA A 16 43.77 11.73 -24.76
C ALA A 16 42.58 12.27 -23.92
N SER A 17 42.54 13.56 -23.61
CA SER A 17 41.44 14.21 -22.87
C SER A 17 40.24 14.59 -23.75
N LEU A 18 40.33 14.41 -25.07
CA LEU A 18 39.24 14.63 -26.03
C LEU A 18 38.43 13.36 -26.35
N SER A 19 38.60 12.27 -25.60
CA SER A 19 37.69 11.12 -25.61
C SER A 19 36.34 11.50 -24.97
N SER A 20 35.56 12.32 -25.67
CA SER A 20 34.15 12.57 -25.38
C SER A 20 33.41 11.23 -25.41
N CYS A 21 32.80 10.85 -24.29
CA CYS A 21 31.65 9.94 -24.30
C CYS A 21 30.67 10.45 -25.38
N LYS A 22 30.12 9.55 -26.21
CA LYS A 22 29.15 9.94 -27.24
C LYS A 22 28.02 10.76 -26.60
N LYS A 23 27.76 11.96 -27.10
CA LYS A 23 26.65 12.87 -26.73
C LYS A 23 25.26 12.34 -27.13
N THR A 24 25.06 11.02 -27.14
CA THR A 24 23.78 10.41 -27.47
C THR A 24 22.84 10.34 -26.28
N ILE A 25 23.35 10.30 -25.05
CA ILE A 25 22.49 10.20 -23.85
C ILE A 25 21.66 11.47 -23.65
N ASP A 26 22.26 12.65 -23.70
CA ASP A 26 21.54 13.93 -23.54
C ASP A 26 20.52 14.18 -24.66
N LYS A 27 20.80 13.67 -25.87
CA LYS A 27 19.92 13.82 -27.02
C LYS A 27 18.73 12.87 -26.97
N ASN A 28 18.94 11.65 -26.47
CA ASN A 28 17.87 10.67 -26.25
C ASN A 28 17.01 11.03 -25.02
N TYR A 29 17.59 11.73 -24.03
CA TYR A 29 16.87 12.21 -22.85
C TYR A 29 15.83 13.29 -23.17
N ASN A 30 16.14 14.19 -24.12
CA ASN A 30 15.27 15.29 -24.49
C ASN A 30 14.25 14.96 -25.61
N ASN A 31 14.37 13.81 -26.27
CA ASN A 31 13.40 13.35 -27.26
C ASN A 31 13.23 11.81 -27.17
N PRO A 32 12.22 11.33 -26.43
CA PRO A 32 12.01 9.90 -26.21
C PRO A 32 11.69 9.12 -27.50
N GLU A 33 11.20 9.78 -28.56
CA GLU A 33 10.95 9.15 -29.86
C GLU A 33 12.25 8.79 -30.61
N LEU A 34 13.40 9.32 -30.19
CA LEU A 34 14.72 8.93 -30.72
C LEU A 34 15.26 7.64 -30.08
N SER A 35 14.65 7.16 -28.98
CA SER A 35 15.05 5.89 -28.36
C SER A 35 14.41 4.72 -29.10
N THR A 36 15.09 4.19 -30.10
CA THR A 36 14.66 3.00 -30.86
C THR A 36 14.82 1.67 -30.10
N LYS A 37 15.34 1.71 -28.86
CA LYS A 37 15.48 0.55 -27.98
C LYS A 37 14.71 0.77 -26.68
N PRO A 38 13.76 -0.10 -26.32
CA PRO A 38 13.11 -0.04 -25.01
C PRO A 38 14.14 -0.22 -23.88
N ILE A 39 13.99 0.57 -22.81
CA ILE A 39 14.91 0.58 -21.67
C ILE A 39 14.17 -0.01 -20.47
N ILE A 40 14.47 -1.28 -20.13
CA ILE A 40 13.80 -2.03 -19.04
C ILE A 40 13.89 -1.29 -17.70
N SER A 41 15.03 -0.68 -17.38
CA SER A 41 15.17 0.12 -16.16
C SER A 41 14.26 1.35 -16.15
N GLY A 42 14.04 1.99 -17.29
CA GLY A 42 13.10 3.11 -17.43
C GLY A 42 11.65 2.68 -17.25
N PHE A 43 11.26 1.55 -17.83
CA PHE A 43 9.94 0.94 -17.59
C PHE A 43 9.75 0.57 -16.12
N PHE A 44 10.76 -0.02 -15.49
CA PHE A 44 10.72 -0.33 -14.07
C PHE A 44 10.49 0.91 -13.21
N THR A 45 11.27 1.99 -13.43
CA THR A 45 11.04 3.26 -12.72
C THR A 45 9.64 3.82 -12.97
N ALA A 46 9.16 3.78 -14.22
CA ALA A 46 7.82 4.24 -14.57
C ALA A 46 6.72 3.43 -13.85
N MET A 47 6.89 2.11 -13.74
CA MET A 47 5.98 1.22 -13.02
C MET A 47 5.87 1.59 -11.54
N LEU A 48 7.00 1.90 -10.90
CA LEU A 48 7.07 2.31 -9.50
C LEU A 48 6.45 3.69 -9.26
N ASN A 49 6.55 4.60 -10.23
CA ASN A 49 6.04 5.97 -10.09
C ASN A 49 4.51 6.03 -10.26
N SER A 50 3.79 5.67 -9.19
CA SER A 50 2.33 5.54 -9.21
C SER A 50 1.63 6.38 -8.15
N ASP A 51 0.68 7.21 -8.59
CA ASP A 51 -0.25 7.96 -7.73
C ASP A 51 -1.30 7.03 -7.08
N ARG A 52 -1.36 5.75 -7.48
CA ARG A 52 -2.15 4.70 -6.80
C ARG A 52 -1.41 4.02 -5.65
N VAL A 53 -0.18 4.44 -5.37
CA VAL A 53 0.63 4.06 -4.19
C VAL A 53 0.89 5.27 -3.30
N ARG A 54 1.28 6.41 -3.89
CA ARG A 54 1.44 7.66 -3.13
C ARG A 54 0.08 8.24 -2.72
N PRO A 55 0.00 9.01 -1.62
CA PRO A 55 -1.18 9.80 -1.27
C PRO A 55 -1.40 10.93 -2.29
N ALA A 56 -2.09 10.59 -3.37
CA ALA A 56 -2.46 11.52 -4.43
C ALA A 56 -3.93 11.91 -4.29
N TYR A 57 -4.23 13.15 -4.69
CA TYR A 57 -5.58 13.71 -4.61
C TYR A 57 -6.58 12.77 -5.26
N TRP A 58 -6.34 12.43 -6.52
CA TRP A 58 -7.30 11.65 -7.30
C TRP A 58 -7.49 10.26 -6.72
N ASN A 59 -6.44 9.61 -6.22
CA ASN A 59 -6.56 8.28 -5.62
C ASN A 59 -7.43 8.30 -4.36
N LEU A 60 -7.18 9.25 -3.46
CA LEU A 60 -7.89 9.34 -2.19
C LEU A 60 -9.33 9.83 -2.38
N ARG A 61 -9.49 10.96 -3.06
CA ARG A 61 -10.76 11.68 -3.23
C ARG A 61 -11.78 10.95 -4.11
N THR A 62 -11.32 10.18 -5.09
CA THR A 62 -12.23 9.50 -6.03
C THR A 62 -12.40 8.03 -5.71
N PHE A 63 -11.36 7.35 -5.22
CA PHE A 63 -11.40 5.90 -5.05
C PHE A 63 -11.46 5.44 -3.60
N PHE A 64 -10.67 6.01 -2.68
CA PHE A 64 -10.69 5.54 -1.29
C PHE A 64 -11.82 6.15 -0.47
N PHE A 65 -11.84 7.47 -0.29
CA PHE A 65 -12.76 8.16 0.61
C PHE A 65 -14.25 7.93 0.33
N PRO A 66 -14.77 8.01 -0.92
CA PRO A 66 -16.21 7.86 -1.16
C PRO A 66 -16.72 6.41 -1.09
N GLN A 67 -15.84 5.42 -0.94
CA GLN A 67 -16.23 4.00 -1.02
C GLN A 67 -15.37 3.09 -0.15
N ILE A 68 -14.11 2.78 -0.50
CA ILE A 68 -13.32 1.78 0.23
C ILE A 68 -13.14 2.17 1.72
N SER A 69 -12.85 3.45 2.00
CA SER A 69 -12.72 3.95 3.37
C SER A 69 -14.04 3.95 4.13
N VAL A 70 -15.17 4.14 3.44
CA VAL A 70 -16.53 3.99 4.01
C VAL A 70 -16.76 2.54 4.42
N TYR A 71 -16.46 1.59 3.53
CA TYR A 71 -16.72 0.16 3.75
C TYR A 71 -15.84 -0.45 4.84
N ALA A 72 -14.71 0.20 5.17
CA ALA A 72 -13.84 -0.16 6.28
C ALA A 72 -13.98 0.79 7.49
N GLN A 73 -14.83 1.82 7.42
CA GLN A 73 -14.94 2.92 8.39
C GLN A 73 -13.59 3.52 8.84
N THR A 74 -12.65 3.64 7.90
CA THR A 74 -11.31 4.20 8.17
C THR A 74 -11.29 5.72 8.09
N THR A 75 -12.31 6.31 7.46
CA THR A 75 -12.67 7.73 7.47
C THR A 75 -14.11 7.91 7.94
N THR A 76 -14.46 9.15 8.29
CA THR A 76 -15.86 9.57 8.32
C THR A 76 -16.49 9.55 6.92
N PHE A 77 -17.81 9.61 6.85
CA PHE A 77 -18.58 9.79 5.62
C PHE A 77 -19.94 10.42 5.95
N ASP A 78 -20.55 11.04 4.95
CA ASP A 78 -21.90 11.60 5.08
C ASP A 78 -22.91 10.48 5.13
N ASN A 79 -23.77 10.51 6.15
CA ASN A 79 -24.85 9.55 6.32
C ASN A 79 -26.04 9.99 5.46
N VAL A 80 -25.95 9.62 4.18
CA VAL A 80 -26.94 9.87 3.14
C VAL A 80 -27.33 8.57 2.46
N SER A 81 -28.53 8.52 1.87
CA SER A 81 -29.09 7.31 1.25
C SER A 81 -28.16 6.57 0.26
N THR A 82 -27.16 7.26 -0.31
CA THR A 82 -26.21 6.70 -1.28
C THR A 82 -24.81 6.43 -0.69
N ALA A 83 -24.63 6.44 0.63
CA ALA A 83 -23.31 6.29 1.27
C ALA A 83 -22.57 5.02 0.85
N TYR A 84 -23.30 3.93 0.52
CA TYR A 84 -22.69 2.68 0.07
C TYR A 84 -22.68 2.48 -1.45
N LYS A 85 -23.08 3.48 -2.23
CA LYS A 85 -23.08 3.43 -3.69
C LYS A 85 -21.71 3.85 -4.23
N HIS A 86 -21.02 2.91 -4.89
CA HIS A 86 -19.77 3.23 -5.59
C HIS A 86 -20.04 4.09 -6.83
N ARG A 87 -19.01 4.83 -7.26
CA ARG A 87 -19.05 5.66 -8.47
C ARG A 87 -18.35 4.97 -9.62
N ASP A 88 -19.11 4.60 -10.66
CA ASP A 88 -18.63 3.82 -11.80
C ASP A 88 -17.44 4.47 -12.52
N ASP A 89 -17.48 5.79 -12.73
CA ASP A 89 -16.40 6.56 -13.36
C ASP A 89 -15.10 6.46 -12.55
N TYR A 90 -15.19 6.57 -11.23
CA TYR A 90 -14.03 6.51 -10.34
C TYR A 90 -13.44 5.11 -10.21
N ILE A 91 -14.30 4.08 -10.09
CA ILE A 91 -13.84 2.70 -10.05
C ILE A 91 -13.30 2.23 -11.40
N GLY A 92 -13.89 2.70 -12.51
CA GLY A 92 -13.44 2.42 -13.87
C GLY A 92 -12.08 3.02 -14.14
N GLN A 93 -11.80 4.23 -13.65
CA GLN A 93 -10.47 4.80 -13.77
C GLN A 93 -9.43 4.06 -12.94
N TYR A 94 -9.72 3.71 -11.67
CA TYR A 94 -8.78 2.90 -10.88
C TYR A 94 -8.48 1.56 -11.55
N TRP A 95 -9.52 0.92 -12.11
CA TRP A 95 -9.39 -0.32 -12.86
C TRP A 95 -8.48 -0.13 -14.09
N SER A 96 -8.76 0.86 -14.93
CA SER A 96 -7.96 1.17 -16.12
C SER A 96 -6.49 1.50 -15.80
N ASP A 97 -6.25 2.23 -14.70
CA ASP A 97 -4.93 2.64 -14.23
C ASP A 97 -4.02 1.45 -13.85
N PHE A 98 -4.60 0.27 -13.58
CA PHE A 98 -3.86 -0.98 -13.42
C PHE A 98 -3.39 -1.54 -14.77
N TYR A 99 -4.23 -1.45 -15.80
CA TYR A 99 -3.98 -2.06 -17.11
C TYR A 99 -3.06 -1.25 -18.01
N TYR A 100 -3.23 0.06 -18.06
CA TYR A 100 -2.47 0.94 -18.93
C TYR A 100 -2.17 2.29 -18.26
N PRO A 101 -1.09 2.98 -18.68
CA PRO A 101 -0.78 4.29 -18.14
C PRO A 101 -1.89 5.28 -18.51
N SER A 102 -2.58 5.83 -17.50
CA SER A 102 -3.60 6.84 -17.69
C SER A 102 -3.57 7.78 -16.49
N GLY A 103 -3.38 9.08 -16.72
CA GLY A 103 -3.53 10.21 -15.79
C GLY A 103 -2.95 10.09 -14.36
N ASN A 104 -3.45 9.12 -13.59
CA ASN A 104 -3.21 8.88 -12.17
C ASN A 104 -2.63 7.46 -11.88
N GLY A 105 -2.42 6.63 -12.89
CA GLY A 105 -1.88 5.27 -12.78
C GLY A 105 -0.65 5.03 -13.64
N SER A 106 0.25 4.17 -13.17
CA SER A 106 1.43 3.76 -13.93
C SER A 106 1.17 2.65 -14.96
N GLY A 107 -0.02 2.04 -14.98
CA GLY A 107 -0.32 0.92 -15.88
C GLY A 107 0.59 -0.29 -15.66
N PRO A 108 0.77 -0.79 -14.42
CA PRO A 108 1.74 -1.83 -14.11
C PRO A 108 1.59 -3.08 -14.98
N MET A 109 0.38 -3.42 -15.43
CA MET A 109 0.17 -4.58 -16.31
C MET A 109 0.81 -4.37 -17.69
N ALA A 110 0.45 -3.30 -18.41
CA ALA A 110 1.05 -2.99 -19.72
C ALA A 110 2.56 -2.76 -19.61
N VAL A 111 3.01 -2.01 -18.60
CA VAL A 111 4.44 -1.74 -18.42
C VAL A 111 5.22 -3.05 -18.20
N TYR A 112 4.71 -3.96 -17.37
CA TYR A 112 5.37 -5.25 -17.17
C TYR A 112 5.38 -6.10 -18.45
N ARG A 113 4.32 -6.07 -19.24
CA ARG A 113 4.24 -6.78 -20.54
C ARG A 113 5.24 -6.22 -21.55
N ALA A 114 5.40 -4.90 -21.61
CA ALA A 114 6.43 -4.24 -22.41
C ALA A 114 7.85 -4.61 -21.91
N MET A 115 8.06 -4.70 -20.60
CA MET A 115 9.31 -5.19 -20.02
C MET A 115 9.60 -6.64 -20.43
N GLN A 116 8.59 -7.53 -20.39
CA GLN A 116 8.75 -8.93 -20.81
C GLN A 116 9.11 -9.05 -22.29
N ALA A 117 8.42 -8.32 -23.18
CA ALA A 117 8.73 -8.30 -24.60
C ALA A 117 10.16 -7.79 -24.86
N SER A 118 10.54 -6.70 -24.19
CA SER A 118 11.88 -6.12 -24.28
C SER A 118 12.96 -7.06 -23.77
N TYR A 119 12.71 -7.73 -22.64
CA TYR A 119 13.62 -8.70 -22.03
C TYR A 119 13.81 -9.94 -22.91
N ALA A 120 12.73 -10.44 -23.52
CA ALA A 120 12.78 -11.59 -24.41
C ALA A 120 13.61 -11.33 -25.68
N ALA A 121 13.69 -10.08 -26.13
CA ALA A 121 14.47 -9.66 -27.29
C ALA A 121 15.97 -9.48 -27.01
N LEU A 122 16.41 -9.55 -25.75
CA LEU A 122 17.82 -9.38 -25.36
C LEU A 122 18.66 -10.64 -25.57
N SER A 123 19.98 -10.46 -25.69
CA SER A 123 20.92 -11.57 -25.62
C SER A 123 20.90 -12.24 -24.24
N LYS A 124 21.35 -13.50 -24.13
CA LYS A 124 21.40 -14.20 -22.83
C LYS A 124 22.26 -13.48 -21.79
N SER A 125 23.35 -12.85 -22.22
CA SER A 125 24.20 -12.05 -21.34
C SER A 125 23.47 -10.82 -20.82
N ASP A 126 22.79 -10.09 -21.71
CA ASP A 126 22.04 -8.89 -21.32
C ASP A 126 20.80 -9.23 -20.47
N GLN A 127 20.17 -10.38 -20.73
CA GLN A 127 19.09 -10.92 -19.89
C GLN A 127 19.54 -11.11 -18.43
N ALA A 128 20.77 -11.57 -18.19
CA ALA A 128 21.28 -11.73 -16.83
C ALA A 128 21.38 -10.38 -16.11
N ASP A 129 21.87 -9.35 -16.80
CA ASP A 129 22.01 -7.99 -16.25
C ASP A 129 20.67 -7.29 -15.99
N GLN A 130 19.63 -7.65 -16.75
CA GLN A 130 18.30 -7.03 -16.63
C GLN A 130 17.32 -7.80 -15.71
N LEU A 131 17.67 -9.02 -15.30
CA LEU A 131 16.77 -9.89 -14.51
C LEU A 131 16.36 -9.23 -13.19
N VAL A 132 17.24 -8.44 -12.57
CA VAL A 132 16.94 -7.71 -11.32
C VAL A 132 15.72 -6.80 -11.45
N TYR A 133 15.55 -6.12 -12.58
CA TYR A 133 14.39 -5.25 -12.83
C TYR A 133 13.13 -6.08 -13.03
N MET A 134 13.24 -7.22 -13.72
CA MET A 134 12.10 -8.12 -13.98
C MET A 134 11.56 -8.73 -12.68
N GLU A 135 12.44 -9.17 -11.78
CA GLU A 135 12.06 -9.75 -10.49
C GLU A 135 11.51 -8.69 -9.52
N ALA A 136 12.11 -7.49 -9.48
CA ALA A 136 11.55 -6.37 -8.72
C ALA A 136 10.16 -5.96 -9.22
N ALA A 137 9.99 -5.84 -10.54
CA ALA A 137 8.72 -5.52 -11.16
C ALA A 137 7.66 -6.61 -10.94
N LYS A 138 8.05 -7.90 -10.94
CA LYS A 138 7.16 -9.03 -10.63
C LYS A 138 6.54 -8.89 -9.24
N ILE A 139 7.34 -8.52 -8.24
CA ILE A 139 6.86 -8.31 -6.85
C ILE A 139 5.80 -7.20 -6.82
N VAL A 140 6.06 -6.07 -7.48
CA VAL A 140 5.12 -4.95 -7.55
C VAL A 140 3.85 -5.36 -8.28
N LEU A 141 3.95 -6.03 -9.43
CA LEU A 141 2.78 -6.48 -10.18
C LEU A 141 1.93 -7.44 -9.34
N ALA A 142 2.56 -8.37 -8.63
CA ALA A 142 1.85 -9.34 -7.80
C ALA A 142 1.07 -8.67 -6.66
N GLU A 143 1.67 -7.70 -5.96
CA GLU A 143 0.97 -6.94 -4.92
C GLU A 143 -0.21 -6.13 -5.50
N ARG A 144 0.00 -5.45 -6.63
CA ARG A 144 -1.07 -4.68 -7.29
C ARG A 144 -2.19 -5.56 -7.81
N ALA A 145 -1.88 -6.74 -8.36
CA ALA A 145 -2.87 -7.70 -8.82
C ALA A 145 -3.66 -8.32 -7.66
N ALA A 146 -3.00 -8.63 -6.54
CA ALA A 146 -3.68 -9.09 -5.32
C ALA A 146 -4.69 -8.05 -4.83
N LYS A 147 -4.35 -6.75 -4.83
CA LYS A 147 -5.28 -5.66 -4.50
C LYS A 147 -6.47 -5.59 -5.46
N MET A 148 -6.25 -5.78 -6.76
CA MET A 148 -7.33 -5.84 -7.75
C MET A 148 -8.27 -7.03 -7.46
N ILE A 149 -7.73 -8.21 -7.15
CA ILE A 149 -8.50 -9.40 -6.78
C ILE A 149 -9.28 -9.18 -5.48
N ASP A 150 -8.65 -8.56 -4.47
CA ASP A 150 -9.28 -8.29 -3.19
C ASP A 150 -10.49 -7.34 -3.33
N ILE A 151 -10.56 -6.55 -4.40
CA ILE A 151 -11.64 -5.58 -4.64
C ILE A 151 -12.71 -6.14 -5.60
N TRP A 152 -12.31 -6.80 -6.69
CA TRP A 152 -13.19 -7.22 -7.78
C TRP A 152 -13.27 -8.73 -8.02
N GLY A 153 -12.44 -9.55 -7.38
CA GLY A 153 -12.42 -11.00 -7.63
C GLY A 153 -11.66 -11.34 -8.90
N ASP A 154 -12.30 -12.07 -9.82
CA ASP A 154 -11.64 -12.49 -11.07
C ASP A 154 -11.23 -11.26 -11.89
N ILE A 155 -10.03 -11.26 -12.48
CA ILE A 155 -9.52 -10.12 -13.24
C ILE A 155 -8.82 -10.59 -14.52
N PRO A 156 -8.82 -9.82 -15.60
CA PRO A 156 -7.89 -10.04 -16.68
C PRO A 156 -6.43 -9.94 -16.22
N PHE A 157 -5.63 -10.97 -16.45
CA PHE A 157 -4.23 -10.92 -16.04
C PHE A 157 -3.30 -11.63 -17.03
N THR A 158 -3.49 -12.93 -17.24
CA THR A 158 -2.57 -13.76 -18.04
C THR A 158 -2.57 -13.36 -19.51
N GLN A 159 -3.73 -12.97 -20.04
CA GLN A 159 -3.90 -12.49 -21.43
C GLN A 159 -3.88 -10.96 -21.56
N ALA A 160 -3.80 -10.22 -20.45
CA ALA A 160 -3.79 -8.76 -20.47
C ALA A 160 -2.46 -8.23 -21.05
N GLY A 161 -2.54 -7.11 -21.78
CA GLY A 161 -1.40 -6.46 -22.43
C GLY A 161 -0.91 -7.15 -23.70
N SER A 162 -1.81 -7.83 -24.44
CA SER A 162 -1.46 -8.52 -25.69
C SER A 162 -0.90 -7.61 -26.78
N LEU A 163 -1.26 -6.32 -26.78
CA LEU A 163 -0.71 -5.33 -27.70
C LEU A 163 0.81 -5.19 -27.51
N GLU A 164 1.28 -5.16 -26.27
CA GLU A 164 2.72 -5.04 -25.95
C GLU A 164 3.52 -6.30 -26.30
N THR A 165 2.90 -7.48 -26.15
CA THR A 165 3.61 -8.77 -26.32
C THR A 165 3.50 -9.36 -27.71
N THR A 166 2.39 -9.13 -28.41
CA THR A 166 2.07 -9.78 -29.69
C THR A 166 1.65 -8.81 -30.79
N SER A 167 1.60 -7.51 -30.52
CA SER A 167 1.09 -6.48 -31.44
C SER A 167 -0.34 -6.73 -31.92
N ASN A 168 -1.10 -7.54 -31.18
CA ASN A 168 -2.49 -7.87 -31.47
C ASN A 168 -3.40 -7.40 -30.33
N ILE A 169 -4.48 -6.71 -30.68
CA ILE A 169 -5.52 -6.32 -29.73
C ILE A 169 -6.45 -7.50 -29.52
N LYS A 170 -6.51 -8.01 -28.29
CA LYS A 170 -7.42 -9.09 -27.89
C LYS A 170 -8.08 -8.72 -26.57
N ASN A 171 -9.40 -8.92 -26.49
CA ASN A 171 -10.12 -8.86 -25.22
C ASN A 171 -9.62 -9.97 -24.30
N PRO A 172 -8.98 -9.64 -23.17
CA PRO A 172 -8.43 -10.65 -22.28
C PRO A 172 -9.55 -11.33 -21.49
N VAL A 173 -9.39 -12.63 -21.23
CA VAL A 173 -10.27 -13.40 -20.34
C VAL A 173 -10.05 -12.97 -18.90
N PHE A 174 -11.05 -13.18 -18.04
CA PHE A 174 -10.94 -13.01 -16.60
C PHE A 174 -10.33 -14.30 -16.01
N ASP A 175 -9.15 -14.18 -15.41
CA ASP A 175 -8.49 -15.27 -14.69
C ASP A 175 -9.22 -15.54 -13.37
N ASP A 176 -9.38 -16.81 -13.02
CA ASP A 176 -9.98 -17.23 -11.75
C ASP A 176 -9.16 -16.69 -10.57
N SER A 177 -9.82 -15.92 -9.70
CA SER A 177 -9.19 -15.21 -8.60
C SER A 177 -8.42 -16.11 -7.65
N LYS A 178 -8.93 -17.31 -7.31
CA LYS A 178 -8.23 -18.25 -6.42
C LYS A 178 -6.95 -18.77 -7.06
N THR A 179 -7.04 -19.22 -8.31
CA THR A 179 -5.91 -19.77 -9.06
C THR A 179 -4.83 -18.70 -9.26
N LEU A 180 -5.23 -17.49 -9.66
CA LEU A 180 -4.32 -16.37 -9.83
C LEU A 180 -3.69 -15.96 -8.50
N TYR A 181 -4.43 -15.86 -7.39
CA TYR A 181 -3.84 -15.52 -6.08
C TYR A 181 -2.73 -16.48 -5.67
N ASN A 182 -2.93 -17.79 -5.91
CA ASN A 182 -1.93 -18.81 -5.63
C ASN A 182 -0.70 -18.69 -6.54
N SER A 183 -0.88 -18.31 -7.81
CA SER A 183 0.28 -18.04 -8.68
C SER A 183 1.04 -16.79 -8.22
N LEU A 184 0.36 -15.74 -7.76
CA LEU A 184 1.00 -14.55 -7.20
C LEU A 184 1.82 -14.88 -5.94
N ILE A 185 1.32 -15.77 -5.08
CA ILE A 185 2.08 -16.28 -3.91
C ILE A 185 3.35 -17.03 -4.36
N SER A 186 3.28 -17.79 -5.45
CA SER A 186 4.44 -18.46 -6.05
C SER A 186 5.44 -17.45 -6.63
N ASP A 187 4.96 -16.48 -7.40
CA ASP A 187 5.78 -15.42 -8.01
C ASP A 187 6.57 -14.64 -6.95
N LEU A 188 5.94 -14.33 -5.82
CA LEU A 188 6.60 -13.68 -4.68
C LEU A 188 7.68 -14.56 -4.05
N ASN A 189 7.45 -15.87 -3.95
CA ASN A 189 8.45 -16.82 -3.45
C ASN A 189 9.66 -16.95 -4.39
N GLU A 190 9.41 -17.03 -5.70
CA GLU A 190 10.45 -17.09 -6.72
C GLU A 190 11.31 -15.81 -6.70
N ALA A 191 10.67 -14.64 -6.68
CA ALA A 191 11.38 -13.37 -6.62
C ALA A 191 12.19 -13.23 -5.31
N ALA A 192 11.61 -13.62 -4.16
CA ALA A 192 12.34 -13.64 -2.90
C ALA A 192 13.58 -14.56 -2.95
N THR A 193 13.44 -15.73 -3.55
CA THR A 193 14.54 -16.69 -3.74
C THR A 193 15.63 -16.09 -4.63
N TYR A 194 15.26 -15.41 -5.72
CA TYR A 194 16.21 -14.70 -6.58
C TYR A 194 16.99 -13.64 -5.79
N PHE A 195 16.31 -12.74 -5.07
CA PHE A 195 16.99 -11.69 -4.31
C PHE A 195 17.83 -12.25 -3.15
N GLY A 196 17.46 -13.39 -2.57
CA GLY A 196 18.26 -14.07 -1.55
C GLY A 196 19.57 -14.68 -2.08
N GLY A 197 19.65 -14.99 -3.38
CA GLY A 197 20.82 -15.60 -4.00
C GLY A 197 21.65 -14.65 -4.88
N VAL A 198 21.09 -13.53 -5.33
CA VAL A 198 21.72 -12.68 -6.35
C VAL A 198 22.89 -11.87 -5.80
N LYS A 199 23.97 -11.81 -6.59
CA LYS A 199 25.07 -10.86 -6.43
C LYS A 199 25.21 -10.08 -7.72
N LEU A 200 24.77 -8.82 -7.71
CA LEU A 200 24.79 -7.98 -8.91
C LEU A 200 26.22 -7.54 -9.23
N ALA A 201 26.56 -7.54 -10.52
CA ALA A 201 27.78 -6.91 -10.99
C ALA A 201 27.76 -5.40 -10.66
N GLY A 202 28.92 -4.78 -10.42
CA GLY A 202 29.00 -3.40 -9.92
C GLY A 202 28.32 -2.35 -10.82
N ASN A 203 28.40 -2.53 -12.14
CA ASN A 203 27.68 -1.71 -13.13
C ASN A 203 26.16 -1.91 -13.04
N VAL A 204 25.69 -3.15 -12.89
CA VAL A 204 24.27 -3.49 -12.74
C VAL A 204 23.71 -2.91 -11.44
N GLN A 205 24.41 -3.09 -10.32
CA GLN A 205 24.02 -2.51 -9.03
C GLN A 205 23.92 -0.98 -9.12
N SER A 206 24.90 -0.32 -9.74
CA SER A 206 24.89 1.14 -9.89
C SER A 206 23.73 1.64 -10.75
N ALA A 207 23.35 0.89 -11.79
CA ALA A 207 22.18 1.20 -12.60
C ALA A 207 20.88 0.96 -11.83
N PHE A 208 20.80 -0.14 -11.08
CA PHE A 208 19.63 -0.50 -10.28
C PHE A 208 19.35 0.53 -9.18
N ASN A 209 20.39 1.00 -8.47
CA ASN A 209 20.28 2.06 -7.47
C ASN A 209 19.61 3.33 -8.01
N LYS A 210 19.81 3.66 -9.29
CA LYS A 210 19.23 4.85 -9.93
C LYS A 210 17.80 4.64 -10.38
N ALA A 211 17.48 3.44 -10.85
CA ALA A 211 16.16 3.12 -11.37
C ALA A 211 15.14 2.79 -10.26
N ASP A 212 15.61 2.25 -9.14
CA ASP A 212 14.79 1.83 -8.02
C ASP A 212 14.48 2.98 -7.06
N ILE A 213 13.36 3.64 -7.31
CA ILE A 213 12.85 4.72 -6.45
C ILE A 213 12.13 4.21 -5.19
N LEU A 214 11.98 2.89 -5.02
CA LEU A 214 11.27 2.30 -3.87
C LEU A 214 12.25 1.83 -2.79
N ASN A 215 13.25 1.03 -3.17
CA ASN A 215 14.20 0.40 -2.25
C ASN A 215 15.65 0.81 -2.49
N SER A 216 15.89 1.82 -3.35
CA SER A 216 17.21 2.40 -3.62
C SER A 216 18.26 1.38 -4.06
N GLY A 217 17.82 0.33 -4.76
CA GLY A 217 18.63 -0.76 -5.29
C GLY A 217 19.02 -1.84 -4.26
N SER A 218 18.45 -1.79 -3.05
CA SER A 218 18.77 -2.76 -2.01
C SER A 218 18.16 -4.13 -2.30
N VAL A 219 19.01 -5.08 -2.70
CA VAL A 219 18.67 -6.50 -2.91
C VAL A 219 17.99 -7.10 -1.67
N LEU A 220 18.53 -6.82 -0.48
CA LEU A 220 17.94 -7.30 0.77
C LEU A 220 16.54 -6.72 1.00
N LYS A 221 16.31 -5.42 0.79
CA LYS A 221 14.96 -4.85 0.95
C LYS A 221 13.96 -5.44 -0.03
N TRP A 222 14.38 -5.80 -1.26
CA TRP A 222 13.52 -6.51 -2.22
C TRP A 222 13.19 -7.94 -1.80
N GLN A 223 14.17 -8.72 -1.30
CA GLN A 223 13.91 -10.04 -0.71
C GLN A 223 12.92 -9.93 0.45
N THR A 224 13.18 -8.99 1.36
CA THR A 224 12.37 -8.73 2.55
C THR A 224 10.95 -8.29 2.19
N TYR A 225 10.81 -7.44 1.17
CA TYR A 225 9.51 -7.02 0.64
C TYR A 225 8.74 -8.20 0.04
N ALA A 226 9.36 -8.99 -0.84
CA ALA A 226 8.73 -10.15 -1.47
C ALA A 226 8.20 -11.16 -0.43
N ASN A 227 9.01 -11.50 0.57
CA ASN A 227 8.60 -12.39 1.65
C ASN A 227 7.47 -11.81 2.49
N SER A 228 7.46 -10.51 2.74
CA SER A 228 6.43 -9.87 3.57
C SER A 228 5.10 -9.76 2.83
N ALA A 229 5.13 -9.42 1.53
CA ALA A 229 3.95 -9.47 0.67
C ALA A 229 3.42 -10.91 0.56
N ARG A 230 4.31 -11.91 0.45
CA ARG A 230 3.92 -13.33 0.46
C ARG A 230 3.24 -13.70 1.77
N LEU A 231 3.77 -13.27 2.91
CA LEU A 231 3.15 -13.49 4.22
C LEU A 231 1.75 -12.86 4.29
N ARG A 232 1.57 -11.62 3.80
CA ARG A 232 0.25 -10.96 3.70
C ARG A 232 -0.73 -11.82 2.91
N LEU A 233 -0.35 -12.29 1.72
CA LEU A 233 -1.24 -13.09 0.86
C LEU A 233 -1.55 -14.47 1.47
N LEU A 234 -0.58 -15.13 2.09
CA LEU A 234 -0.79 -16.39 2.80
C LEU A 234 -1.76 -16.23 3.97
N MET A 235 -1.62 -15.15 4.74
CA MET A 235 -2.57 -14.84 5.82
C MET A 235 -3.94 -14.45 5.27
N ARG A 236 -4.03 -13.79 4.10
CA ARG A 236 -5.31 -13.49 3.44
C ARG A 236 -6.12 -14.76 3.18
N ILE A 237 -5.48 -15.81 2.65
CA ILE A 237 -6.16 -17.07 2.30
C ILE A 237 -6.35 -18.04 3.48
N SER A 238 -5.78 -17.74 4.65
CA SER A 238 -5.71 -18.67 5.78
C SER A 238 -7.06 -19.15 6.37
N ASN A 239 -8.18 -18.52 6.03
CA ASN A 239 -9.51 -18.99 6.43
C ASN A 239 -10.16 -19.92 5.39
N VAL A 240 -9.76 -19.81 4.12
CA VAL A 240 -10.28 -20.65 3.01
C VAL A 240 -9.36 -21.84 2.70
N ASP A 241 -8.04 -21.67 2.91
CA ASP A 241 -7.02 -22.70 2.68
C ASP A 241 -5.94 -22.62 3.78
N GLU A 242 -6.35 -22.99 5.00
CA GLU A 242 -5.48 -22.97 6.17
C GLU A 242 -4.29 -23.92 6.04
N ALA A 243 -4.47 -25.09 5.40
CA ALA A 243 -3.42 -26.08 5.27
C ALA A 243 -2.22 -25.54 4.47
N THR A 244 -2.48 -24.93 3.31
CA THR A 244 -1.45 -24.29 2.48
C THR A 244 -0.81 -23.11 3.20
N ALA A 245 -1.64 -22.23 3.79
CA ALA A 245 -1.16 -21.06 4.51
C ALA A 245 -0.24 -21.42 5.68
N LYS A 246 -0.71 -22.32 6.56
CA LYS A 246 0.04 -22.77 7.73
C LYS A 246 1.37 -23.39 7.35
N ALA A 247 1.38 -24.32 6.38
CA ALA A 247 2.60 -24.98 5.96
C ALA A 247 3.67 -23.98 5.47
N ALA A 248 3.27 -23.06 4.57
CA ALA A 248 4.18 -22.06 4.02
C ALA A 248 4.68 -21.07 5.08
N VAL A 249 3.79 -20.57 5.95
CA VAL A 249 4.15 -19.61 7.00
C VAL A 249 5.03 -20.27 8.07
N THR A 250 4.78 -21.53 8.44
CA THR A 250 5.68 -22.28 9.34
C THR A 250 7.10 -22.33 8.77
N THR A 251 7.26 -22.68 7.49
CA THR A 251 8.58 -22.68 6.84
C THR A 251 9.24 -21.31 6.92
N MET A 252 8.50 -20.23 6.56
CA MET A 252 9.03 -18.87 6.59
C MET A 252 9.50 -18.45 7.99
N LEU A 253 8.63 -18.59 8.99
CA LEU A 253 8.91 -18.08 10.34
C LEU A 253 9.94 -18.93 11.10
N SER A 254 10.10 -20.20 10.74
CA SER A 254 11.17 -21.05 11.26
C SER A 254 12.56 -20.77 10.66
N ASN A 255 12.64 -20.02 9.55
CA ASN A 255 13.89 -19.76 8.83
C ASN A 255 14.02 -18.26 8.45
N PRO A 256 14.17 -17.37 9.44
CA PRO A 256 14.20 -15.92 9.21
C PRO A 256 15.41 -15.46 8.38
N THR A 257 16.48 -16.25 8.29
CA THR A 257 17.64 -15.93 7.43
C THR A 257 17.32 -16.12 5.95
N ALA A 258 16.58 -17.19 5.58
CA ALA A 258 16.14 -17.41 4.21
C ALA A 258 14.92 -16.54 3.85
N TYR A 259 14.07 -16.27 4.84
CA TYR A 259 12.85 -15.48 4.69
C TYR A 259 12.88 -14.23 5.58
N PRO A 260 13.81 -13.28 5.34
CA PRO A 260 13.79 -12.02 6.07
C PRO A 260 12.46 -11.29 5.80
N LEU A 261 11.93 -10.63 6.82
CA LEU A 261 10.65 -9.94 6.77
C LEU A 261 10.82 -8.47 7.15
N VAL A 262 9.90 -7.63 6.66
CA VAL A 262 9.79 -6.23 7.03
C VAL A 262 9.20 -6.24 8.43
N ASP A 263 9.95 -6.62 9.46
CA ASP A 263 9.46 -6.74 10.85
C ASP A 263 10.24 -5.85 11.82
N GLY A 264 11.09 -4.97 11.27
CA GLY A 264 11.99 -4.10 12.02
C GLY A 264 13.11 -4.84 12.75
N ALA A 265 13.33 -6.13 12.45
CA ALA A 265 14.32 -7.00 13.08
C ALA A 265 14.21 -7.08 14.62
N ASN A 266 13.02 -6.79 15.19
CA ASN A 266 12.80 -6.60 16.62
C ASN A 266 13.80 -5.62 17.27
N ASN A 267 14.31 -4.66 16.50
CA ASN A 267 15.33 -3.72 16.94
C ASN A 267 14.74 -2.60 17.80
N GLY A 268 15.38 -2.27 18.93
CA GLY A 268 15.06 -1.09 19.74
C GLY A 268 15.27 0.25 19.02
N SER A 269 15.93 0.24 17.85
CA SER A 269 16.13 1.39 16.96
C SER A 269 15.30 1.32 15.67
N TYR A 270 14.12 0.68 15.69
CA TYR A 270 13.18 0.71 14.56
C TYR A 270 12.94 2.14 14.07
N SER A 271 13.11 2.33 12.76
CA SER A 271 12.81 3.58 12.06
C SER A 271 11.98 3.25 10.82
N PRO A 272 10.77 3.82 10.66
CA PRO A 272 9.93 3.59 9.50
C PRO A 272 10.67 3.86 8.17
N LEU A 273 11.44 4.95 8.09
CA LEU A 273 12.15 5.32 6.86
C LEU A 273 13.15 4.25 6.38
N SER A 274 13.87 3.62 7.30
CA SER A 274 14.87 2.60 6.94
C SER A 274 14.29 1.19 6.86
N SER A 275 13.32 0.88 7.73
CA SER A 275 12.82 -0.48 7.94
C SER A 275 11.64 -0.81 7.04
N ASP A 276 10.70 0.11 6.88
CA ASP A 276 9.49 -0.12 6.10
C ASP A 276 9.75 0.03 4.59
N ILE A 277 8.78 -0.42 3.78
CA ILE A 277 8.79 -0.22 2.33
C ILE A 277 7.84 0.94 2.03
N LEU A 278 8.45 2.11 1.80
CA LEU A 278 7.76 3.39 1.66
C LEU A 278 8.18 4.06 0.37
N LEU A 279 7.23 4.30 -0.53
CA LEU A 279 7.46 5.06 -1.75
C LEU A 279 7.51 6.54 -1.41
N GLN A 280 8.71 7.11 -1.42
CA GLN A 280 8.91 8.52 -1.04
C GLN A 280 8.20 9.47 -2.03
N PRO A 281 7.70 10.62 -1.55
CA PRO A 281 7.11 11.63 -2.43
C PRO A 281 8.15 12.14 -3.42
N LEU A 282 7.68 12.54 -4.61
CA LEU A 282 8.53 13.22 -5.59
C LEU A 282 8.89 14.62 -5.07
N THR A 283 10.04 15.15 -5.49
CA THR A 283 10.47 16.52 -5.15
C THR A 283 9.50 17.60 -5.64
N THR A 284 8.65 17.26 -6.61
CA THR A 284 7.61 18.12 -7.19
C THR A 284 6.25 18.00 -6.48
N THR A 285 6.14 17.16 -5.44
CA THR A 285 4.89 17.00 -4.68
C THR A 285 4.58 18.29 -3.94
N THR A 286 3.40 18.88 -4.19
CA THR A 286 2.96 20.13 -3.59
C THR A 286 1.90 19.92 -2.51
N ASN A 287 1.67 20.95 -1.69
CA ASN A 287 0.79 20.93 -0.50
C ASN A 287 -0.69 20.63 -0.77
N SER A 288 -1.11 20.48 -2.02
CA SER A 288 -2.52 20.39 -2.36
C SER A 288 -3.09 18.98 -2.46
N THR A 289 -2.28 17.89 -2.50
CA THR A 289 -2.85 16.59 -2.88
C THR A 289 -3.71 15.95 -1.77
N LEU A 290 -3.11 15.64 -0.62
CA LEU A 290 -3.79 15.00 0.51
C LEU A 290 -4.78 15.96 1.19
N SER A 291 -4.37 17.22 1.40
CA SER A 291 -5.20 18.27 1.97
C SER A 291 -6.51 18.45 1.21
N SER A 292 -6.44 18.66 -0.11
CA SER A 292 -7.65 18.87 -0.93
C SER A 292 -8.52 17.61 -0.96
N ALA A 293 -7.93 16.42 -0.99
CA ALA A 293 -8.72 15.18 -1.01
C ALA A 293 -9.53 15.00 0.28
N LEU A 294 -8.91 15.32 1.42
CA LEU A 294 -9.54 15.24 2.73
C LEU A 294 -10.66 16.29 2.86
N VAL A 295 -10.34 17.55 2.56
CA VAL A 295 -11.22 18.69 2.86
C VAL A 295 -12.37 18.85 1.87
N GLU A 296 -12.20 18.53 0.59
CA GLU A 296 -13.23 18.80 -0.43
C GLU A 296 -14.54 18.03 -0.22
N ILE A 297 -14.49 16.85 0.39
CA ILE A 297 -15.66 16.01 0.70
C ILE A 297 -15.71 15.64 2.18
N ASP A 298 -15.23 16.53 3.03
CA ASP A 298 -15.33 16.43 4.49
C ASP A 298 -14.88 15.06 5.09
N SER A 299 -13.92 14.41 4.45
CA SER A 299 -13.40 13.09 4.84
C SER A 299 -12.35 13.15 5.96
N TYR A 300 -12.19 14.32 6.60
CA TYR A 300 -11.18 14.61 7.62
C TYR A 300 -11.69 14.50 9.06
N TRP A 301 -12.97 14.23 9.31
CA TRP A 301 -13.44 13.97 10.68
C TRP A 301 -12.89 12.63 11.22
N ALA A 302 -12.65 12.59 12.53
CA ALA A 302 -12.20 11.38 13.21
C ALA A 302 -13.25 10.26 13.07
N PRO A 303 -12.88 9.04 12.64
CA PRO A 303 -13.82 7.92 12.54
C PRO A 303 -14.33 7.48 13.92
N ASP A 304 -15.64 7.28 14.05
CA ASP A 304 -16.33 6.97 15.31
C ASP A 304 -15.70 5.78 16.05
N TYR A 305 -15.74 4.60 15.43
CA TYR A 305 -15.26 3.37 16.04
C TYR A 305 -13.78 3.47 16.44
N LYS A 306 -12.95 4.06 15.57
CA LYS A 306 -11.52 4.22 15.81
C LYS A 306 -11.25 5.04 17.07
N LEU A 307 -11.79 6.26 17.14
CA LEU A 307 -11.49 7.16 18.25
C LEU A 307 -12.28 6.79 19.51
N ASN A 308 -13.60 6.64 19.39
CA ASN A 308 -14.49 6.48 20.55
C ASN A 308 -14.49 5.06 21.14
N LYS A 309 -14.26 4.01 20.33
CA LYS A 309 -14.35 2.61 20.79
C LYS A 309 -13.01 1.93 20.98
N VAL A 310 -11.98 2.33 20.23
CA VAL A 310 -10.64 1.72 20.34
C VAL A 310 -9.70 2.62 21.12
N MET A 311 -9.48 3.85 20.67
CA MET A 311 -8.35 4.66 21.15
C MET A 311 -8.60 5.36 22.49
N LEU A 312 -9.77 5.99 22.68
CA LEU A 312 -10.10 6.69 23.92
C LEU A 312 -10.14 5.73 25.14
N PRO A 313 -10.78 4.55 25.08
CA PRO A 313 -10.80 3.62 26.23
C PRO A 313 -9.42 3.09 26.63
N SER A 314 -8.47 3.07 25.69
CA SER A 314 -7.11 2.61 25.95
C SER A 314 -6.13 3.71 26.34
N ASN A 315 -6.54 4.98 26.38
CA ASN A 315 -5.63 6.14 26.46
C ASN A 315 -4.50 6.05 25.42
N ASP A 316 -4.86 5.74 24.17
CA ASP A 316 -3.89 5.45 23.12
C ASP A 316 -2.96 6.63 22.83
N PRO A 317 -1.63 6.45 22.94
CA PRO A 317 -0.68 7.54 22.73
C PRO A 317 -0.65 8.03 21.28
N ARG A 318 -1.23 7.30 20.32
CA ARG A 318 -1.36 7.75 18.92
C ARG A 318 -2.39 8.86 18.76
N ILE A 319 -3.31 9.08 19.70
CA ILE A 319 -4.36 10.11 19.58
C ILE A 319 -3.76 11.48 19.28
N ARG A 320 -2.69 11.88 19.99
CA ARG A 320 -2.10 13.23 19.88
C ARG A 320 -1.41 13.52 18.54
N VAL A 321 -1.14 12.48 17.74
CA VAL A 321 -0.58 12.62 16.38
C VAL A 321 -1.53 12.16 15.30
N MET A 322 -2.67 11.55 15.66
CA MET A 322 -3.68 11.12 14.69
C MET A 322 -4.85 12.09 14.60
N PHE A 323 -5.13 12.86 15.64
CA PHE A 323 -6.29 13.75 15.67
C PHE A 323 -6.00 15.11 16.30
N ASP A 324 -6.63 16.14 15.75
CA ASP A 324 -6.83 17.43 16.38
C ASP A 324 -8.21 17.49 17.04
N LYS A 325 -8.34 18.22 18.15
CA LYS A 325 -9.63 18.38 18.84
C LYS A 325 -10.65 19.20 18.03
N TYR A 326 -10.20 19.91 16.99
CA TYR A 326 -10.95 20.93 16.25
C TYR A 326 -11.57 21.97 17.20
N GLY A 327 -12.58 22.73 16.77
CA GLY A 327 -13.20 23.75 17.60
C GLY A 327 -14.04 24.74 16.81
N GLN A 328 -14.29 25.90 17.39
CA GLN A 328 -15.09 26.97 16.79
C GLN A 328 -14.41 28.32 16.94
N THR A 329 -14.67 29.22 15.99
CA THR A 329 -14.21 30.62 16.08
C THR A 329 -15.19 31.44 16.91
N VAL A 330 -14.74 31.94 18.07
CA VAL A 330 -15.51 32.83 18.95
C VAL A 330 -14.83 34.18 18.97
N SER A 331 -15.56 35.24 18.57
CA SER A 331 -15.04 36.61 18.54
C SER A 331 -13.72 36.75 17.76
N GLY A 332 -13.64 36.10 16.60
CA GLY A 332 -12.47 36.15 15.71
C GLY A 332 -11.26 35.30 16.17
N LYS A 333 -11.38 34.52 17.23
CA LYS A 333 -10.32 33.61 17.72
C LYS A 333 -10.80 32.17 17.67
N PHE A 334 -9.98 31.28 17.11
CA PHE A 334 -10.26 29.84 17.13
C PHE A 334 -10.10 29.30 18.56
N VAL A 335 -11.12 28.61 19.05
CA VAL A 335 -11.17 28.00 20.38
C VAL A 335 -11.29 26.48 20.22
N PRO A 336 -10.23 25.71 20.53
CA PRO A 336 -10.28 24.26 20.43
C PRO A 336 -11.26 23.61 21.41
N ASN A 337 -11.80 22.45 21.05
CA ASN A 337 -12.56 21.62 21.97
C ASN A 337 -11.67 21.11 23.13
N LYS A 338 -12.25 20.90 24.31
CA LYS A 338 -11.50 20.46 25.50
C LYS A 338 -10.98 19.02 25.37
N THR A 339 -11.77 18.16 24.75
CA THR A 339 -11.57 16.69 24.70
C THR A 339 -11.61 16.20 23.26
N TYR A 340 -10.85 15.16 22.95
CA TYR A 340 -11.04 14.38 21.72
C TYR A 340 -12.39 13.67 21.75
N ARG A 341 -13.07 13.62 20.60
CA ARG A 341 -14.30 12.84 20.39
C ARG A 341 -14.56 12.71 18.90
N ALA A 342 -14.95 11.53 18.45
CA ALA A 342 -15.41 11.36 17.07
C ALA A 342 -16.93 11.55 16.96
N MET A 343 -17.37 11.95 15.78
CA MET A 343 -18.79 12.10 15.46
C MET A 343 -19.46 10.73 15.47
N PRO A 344 -20.63 10.56 16.12
CA PRO A 344 -21.32 9.27 16.13
C PRO A 344 -21.74 8.87 14.71
N ILE A 345 -21.48 7.61 14.34
CA ILE A 345 -21.85 7.10 13.01
C ILE A 345 -23.37 7.06 12.78
N SER A 346 -24.16 7.07 13.86
CA SER A 346 -25.62 7.08 13.81
C SER A 346 -26.23 8.45 13.50
N TYR A 347 -25.44 9.52 13.39
CA TYR A 347 -25.96 10.85 13.04
C TYR A 347 -26.37 10.87 11.57
N GLY A 348 -27.57 11.37 11.28
CA GLY A 348 -27.98 11.69 9.91
C GLY A 348 -27.31 12.99 9.43
N SER A 349 -27.20 13.19 8.11
CA SER A 349 -26.48 14.33 7.50
C SER A 349 -26.78 15.70 8.12
N GLY A 350 -28.04 16.07 8.33
CA GLY A 350 -28.37 17.37 8.94
C GLY A 350 -27.87 17.56 10.39
N GLN A 351 -27.68 16.47 11.14
CA GLN A 351 -27.03 16.52 12.45
C GLN A 351 -25.51 16.68 12.32
N GLN A 352 -24.91 16.06 11.31
CA GLN A 352 -23.48 16.19 11.01
C GLN A 352 -23.16 17.66 10.68
N ASP A 353 -23.95 18.29 9.80
CA ASP A 353 -23.80 19.68 9.34
C ASP A 353 -23.87 20.74 10.46
N THR A 354 -24.61 20.45 11.53
CA THR A 354 -24.82 21.40 12.63
C THR A 354 -23.96 21.11 13.85
N ALA A 355 -23.27 19.96 13.89
CA ALA A 355 -22.50 19.54 15.06
C ALA A 355 -21.01 19.33 14.78
N PHE A 356 -20.56 19.39 13.52
CA PHE A 356 -19.17 19.09 13.11
C PHE A 356 -18.10 19.76 13.97
N PHE A 357 -18.29 21.04 14.32
CA PHE A 357 -17.33 21.83 15.10
C PHE A 357 -17.05 21.30 16.51
N LYS A 358 -17.88 20.36 17.00
CA LYS A 358 -17.75 19.71 18.31
C LYS A 358 -16.85 18.47 18.28
N TYR A 359 -16.44 18.01 17.10
CA TYR A 359 -15.76 16.73 16.92
C TYR A 359 -14.33 16.88 16.39
N SER A 360 -13.50 15.90 16.73
CA SER A 360 -12.11 15.84 16.33
C SER A 360 -11.96 15.58 14.83
N ILE A 361 -10.88 16.11 14.27
CA ILE A 361 -10.46 15.89 12.89
C ILE A 361 -9.14 15.13 12.88
N VAL A 362 -8.75 14.58 11.73
CA VAL A 362 -7.40 14.05 11.54
C VAL A 362 -6.36 15.15 11.75
N ASP A 363 -5.25 14.80 12.39
CA ASP A 363 -4.21 15.76 12.78
C ASP A 363 -3.64 16.57 11.60
N SER A 364 -3.50 17.88 11.83
CA SER A 364 -3.10 18.82 10.81
C SER A 364 -1.66 18.65 10.34
N ALA A 365 -0.73 18.33 11.25
CA ALA A 365 0.69 18.17 10.91
C ALA A 365 0.96 16.79 10.29
N THR A 366 0.36 15.73 10.83
CA THR A 366 0.50 14.36 10.35
C THR A 366 -0.16 14.18 8.99
N PHE A 367 -1.35 14.74 8.76
CA PHE A 367 -2.13 14.47 7.54
C PHE A 367 -2.40 15.70 6.69
N ILE A 368 -3.15 16.69 7.20
CA ILE A 368 -3.74 17.74 6.36
C ILE A 368 -2.66 18.57 5.64
N ASN A 369 -1.58 18.93 6.34
CA ASN A 369 -0.51 19.77 5.81
C ASN A 369 0.78 18.97 5.49
N ASN A 370 0.72 17.64 5.53
CA ASN A 370 1.90 16.80 5.36
C ASN A 370 2.23 16.54 3.88
N ILE A 371 3.04 17.41 3.30
CA ILE A 371 3.49 17.28 1.91
C ILE A 371 4.55 16.19 1.71
N LYS A 372 5.08 15.64 2.81
CA LYS A 372 6.12 14.62 2.81
C LYS A 372 5.57 13.21 3.01
N MET A 373 4.25 13.05 2.98
CA MET A 373 3.61 11.75 3.21
C MET A 373 4.07 10.71 2.16
N PRO A 374 4.67 9.59 2.58
CA PRO A 374 5.06 8.54 1.65
C PRO A 374 3.85 7.68 1.24
N GLY A 375 3.97 7.00 0.10
CA GLY A 375 3.12 5.86 -0.23
C GLY A 375 3.50 4.66 0.63
N ILE A 376 2.51 4.06 1.30
CA ILE A 376 2.74 2.92 2.20
C ILE A 376 2.51 1.62 1.43
N VAL A 377 3.55 0.81 1.28
CA VAL A 377 3.45 -0.50 0.63
C VAL A 377 3.27 -1.60 1.67
N ILE A 378 4.22 -1.72 2.60
CA ILE A 378 4.14 -2.65 3.74
C ILE A 378 5.00 -2.13 4.90
N THR A 379 4.52 -2.29 6.13
CA THR A 379 5.16 -1.78 7.35
C THR A 379 5.57 -2.90 8.30
N ALA A 380 6.54 -2.60 9.17
CA ALA A 380 6.96 -3.50 10.24
C ALA A 380 5.84 -3.87 11.20
N SER A 381 5.02 -2.87 11.53
CA SER A 381 3.84 -3.04 12.38
C SER A 381 2.86 -4.06 11.78
N GLU A 382 2.52 -3.92 10.49
CA GLU A 382 1.65 -4.88 9.80
C GLU A 382 2.21 -6.30 9.85
N VAL A 383 3.48 -6.49 9.50
CA VAL A 383 4.10 -7.82 9.47
C VAL A 383 4.16 -8.45 10.85
N ASN A 384 4.44 -7.68 11.91
CA ASN A 384 4.40 -8.22 13.26
C ASN A 384 2.97 -8.54 13.73
N PHE A 385 1.94 -7.85 13.25
CA PHE A 385 0.55 -8.29 13.45
C PHE A 385 0.24 -9.60 12.69
N LEU A 386 0.75 -9.78 11.46
CA LEU A 386 0.61 -11.04 10.73
C LEU A 386 1.32 -12.20 11.44
N LYS A 387 2.53 -11.96 11.99
CA LYS A 387 3.26 -12.92 12.82
C LYS A 387 2.50 -13.23 14.11
N ALA A 388 1.99 -12.21 14.81
CA ALA A 388 1.20 -12.41 16.03
C ALA A 388 -0.03 -13.29 15.78
N GLU A 389 -0.73 -13.07 14.66
CA GLU A 389 -1.85 -13.91 14.25
C GLU A 389 -1.39 -15.36 13.98
N ALA A 390 -0.35 -15.56 13.18
CA ALA A 390 0.17 -16.89 12.88
C ALA A 390 0.65 -17.62 14.14
N TYR A 391 1.28 -16.90 15.06
CA TYR A 391 1.74 -17.44 16.35
C TYR A 391 0.58 -17.86 17.24
N GLU A 392 -0.47 -17.04 17.33
CA GLU A 392 -1.65 -17.35 18.13
C GLU A 392 -2.46 -18.50 17.53
N ARG A 393 -2.61 -18.55 16.20
CA ARG A 393 -3.38 -19.61 15.51
C ARG A 393 -2.65 -20.95 15.50
N TRP A 394 -1.34 -20.94 15.27
CA TRP A 394 -0.59 -22.14 14.89
C TRP A 394 0.56 -22.49 15.85
N GLY A 395 0.78 -21.71 16.91
CA GLY A 395 1.80 -21.98 17.91
C GLY A 395 3.23 -21.88 17.40
N LEU A 396 3.50 -20.98 16.45
CA LEU A 396 4.81 -20.86 15.77
C LEU A 396 5.79 -19.90 16.47
N GLY A 397 5.40 -19.29 17.59
CA GLY A 397 6.22 -18.30 18.32
C GLY A 397 5.45 -17.61 19.44
N ASP A 398 6.03 -16.56 20.01
CA ASP A 398 5.40 -15.76 21.06
C ASP A 398 4.47 -14.68 20.45
N ALA A 399 3.18 -14.98 20.42
CA ALA A 399 2.15 -14.08 19.88
C ALA A 399 2.03 -12.77 20.66
N SER A 400 2.18 -12.81 21.99
CA SER A 400 2.09 -11.63 22.86
C SER A 400 3.25 -10.67 22.58
N ALA A 401 4.48 -11.19 22.47
CA ALA A 401 5.64 -10.39 22.12
C ALA A 401 5.51 -9.76 20.72
N ALA A 402 5.09 -10.55 19.72
CA ALA A 402 4.88 -10.03 18.36
C ALA A 402 3.80 -8.95 18.30
N TYR A 403 2.69 -9.13 19.01
CA TYR A 403 1.61 -8.14 19.12
C TYR A 403 2.10 -6.84 19.78
N ASN A 404 2.81 -6.94 20.91
CA ASN A 404 3.35 -5.76 21.60
C ASN A 404 4.41 -5.02 20.76
N THR A 405 5.24 -5.75 20.01
CA THR A 405 6.16 -5.16 19.03
C THR A 405 5.41 -4.40 17.94
N ALA A 406 4.36 -5.00 17.37
CA ALA A 406 3.53 -4.35 16.35
C ALA A 406 2.88 -3.05 16.87
N LEU A 407 2.37 -3.06 18.11
CA LEU A 407 1.83 -1.86 18.76
C LEU A 407 2.87 -0.74 18.89
N LYS A 408 4.07 -1.06 19.40
CA LYS A 408 5.17 -0.10 19.53
C LYS A 408 5.57 0.47 18.16
N GLN A 409 5.66 -0.39 17.15
CA GLN A 409 5.97 0.03 15.77
C GLN A 409 4.87 0.90 15.19
N SER A 410 3.59 0.58 15.43
CA SER A 410 2.48 1.44 15.00
C SER A 410 2.55 2.80 15.67
N ILE A 411 2.92 2.88 16.95
CA ILE A 411 3.10 4.16 17.65
C ILE A 411 4.22 4.92 16.94
N THR A 412 5.42 4.36 16.86
CA THR A 412 6.59 4.99 16.21
C THR A 412 6.27 5.45 14.78
N PHE A 413 5.51 4.66 14.01
CA PHE A 413 5.10 5.00 12.65
C PHE A 413 4.31 6.31 12.58
N TYR A 414 3.27 6.49 13.39
CA TYR A 414 2.47 7.72 13.37
C TYR A 414 3.23 8.94 13.88
N TYR A 415 4.15 8.78 14.86
CA TYR A 415 5.04 9.87 15.28
C TYR A 415 6.06 10.24 14.20
N TYR A 416 6.54 9.27 13.42
CA TYR A 416 7.36 9.55 12.24
C TYR A 416 6.60 10.37 11.21
N LEU A 417 5.34 10.00 10.90
CA LEU A 417 4.50 10.78 9.97
C LEU A 417 4.26 12.21 10.47
N ASN A 418 3.98 12.39 11.76
CA ASN A 418 3.86 13.70 12.38
C ASN A 418 5.15 14.52 12.24
N SER A 419 6.30 13.91 12.56
CA SER A 419 7.61 14.56 12.50
C SER A 419 7.98 15.03 11.09
N ILE A 420 7.79 14.21 10.06
CA ILE A 420 8.06 14.64 8.68
C ILE A 420 7.10 15.75 8.22
N GLY A 421 5.88 15.76 8.77
CA GLY A 421 4.88 16.81 8.60
C GLY A 421 5.14 18.10 9.39
N GLN A 422 6.31 18.25 10.03
CA GLN A 422 6.69 19.38 10.87
C GLN A 422 5.86 19.52 12.16
N GLY A 423 5.24 18.42 12.63
CA GLY A 423 4.59 18.39 13.92
C GLY A 423 5.59 18.48 15.08
N THR A 424 5.14 19.03 16.20
CA THR A 424 5.97 19.29 17.40
C THR A 424 5.67 18.35 18.55
N GLU A 425 4.81 17.36 18.35
CA GLU A 425 4.45 16.39 19.38
C GLU A 425 5.66 15.51 19.73
N ALA A 426 6.05 15.51 21.01
CA ALA A 426 7.13 14.66 21.48
C ALA A 426 6.73 13.18 21.34
N ALA A 427 7.68 12.30 21.02
CA ALA A 427 7.45 10.85 21.05
C ALA A 427 7.09 10.38 22.49
N PRO A 428 6.26 9.35 22.65
CA PRO A 428 5.83 8.90 23.97
C PRO A 428 7.00 8.27 24.71
N THR A 429 7.09 8.58 25.99
CA THR A 429 8.07 8.00 26.91
C THR A 429 7.82 6.50 27.06
N THR A 430 8.84 5.76 27.49
CA THR A 430 8.70 4.33 27.82
C THR A 430 7.57 4.10 28.83
N THR A 431 7.43 4.97 29.83
CA THR A 431 6.35 4.90 30.84
C THR A 431 4.95 5.02 30.21
N GLU A 432 4.75 5.95 29.27
CA GLU A 432 3.46 6.10 28.56
C GLU A 432 3.15 4.86 27.71
N ILE A 433 4.16 4.31 27.03
CA ILE A 433 4.01 3.10 26.23
C ILE A 433 3.66 1.89 27.13
N ASP A 434 4.38 1.71 28.24
CA ASP A 434 4.13 0.59 29.16
C ASP A 434 2.74 0.70 29.81
N ALA A 435 2.29 1.91 30.16
CA ALA A 435 0.94 2.14 30.65
C ALA A 435 -0.13 1.81 29.59
N PHE A 436 0.11 2.15 28.32
CA PHE A 436 -0.77 1.78 27.21
C PHE A 436 -0.86 0.26 27.02
N LEU A 437 0.28 -0.44 27.04
CA LEU A 437 0.32 -1.90 26.89
C LEU A 437 -0.31 -2.63 28.07
N ALA A 438 -0.27 -2.05 29.27
CA ALA A 438 -0.92 -2.59 30.47
C ALA A 438 -2.43 -2.35 30.53
N ASN A 439 -2.98 -1.46 29.68
CA ASN A 439 -4.42 -1.16 29.66
C ASN A 439 -5.24 -2.42 29.35
N SER A 440 -6.33 -2.66 30.09
CA SER A 440 -7.14 -3.88 29.95
C SER A 440 -7.77 -4.07 28.57
N ASN A 441 -7.97 -3.00 27.79
CA ASN A 441 -8.48 -3.07 26.42
C ASN A 441 -7.39 -3.40 25.38
N ILE A 442 -6.12 -3.40 25.78
CA ILE A 442 -4.95 -3.58 24.90
C ILE A 442 -4.16 -4.82 25.29
N ASN A 443 -4.08 -5.11 26.59
CA ASN A 443 -3.21 -6.13 27.14
C ASN A 443 -3.60 -7.53 26.65
N TYR A 444 -2.74 -8.08 25.81
CA TYR A 444 -2.91 -9.38 25.17
C TYR A 444 -3.10 -10.52 26.16
N THR A 445 -2.41 -10.50 27.30
CA THR A 445 -2.41 -11.61 28.27
C THR A 445 -3.67 -11.62 29.12
N LEU A 446 -4.45 -10.53 29.13
CA LEU A 446 -5.73 -10.44 29.82
C LEU A 446 -6.91 -10.87 28.94
N ALA A 447 -6.70 -11.09 27.64
CA ALA A 447 -7.76 -11.59 26.76
C ALA A 447 -8.14 -13.04 27.13
N ALA A 448 -9.44 -13.30 27.22
CA ALA A 448 -9.99 -14.51 27.84
C ALA A 448 -9.66 -15.81 27.08
N ASP A 449 -9.64 -15.76 25.74
CA ASP A 449 -9.42 -16.91 24.87
C ASP A 449 -8.75 -16.48 23.55
N GLN A 450 -8.51 -17.46 22.68
CA GLN A 450 -7.91 -17.25 21.36
C GLN A 450 -8.73 -16.27 20.50
N THR A 451 -10.06 -16.34 20.52
CA THR A 451 -10.92 -15.44 19.75
C THR A 451 -10.73 -13.99 20.19
N HIS A 452 -10.69 -13.72 21.50
CA HIS A 452 -10.46 -12.38 22.03
C HIS A 452 -9.03 -11.88 21.76
N LYS A 453 -8.02 -12.75 21.79
CA LYS A 453 -6.64 -12.42 21.43
C LYS A 453 -6.50 -12.05 19.95
N LEU A 454 -7.13 -12.82 19.07
CA LEU A 454 -7.18 -12.53 17.64
C LEU A 454 -7.94 -11.21 17.37
N ALA A 455 -9.05 -10.96 18.07
CA ALA A 455 -9.78 -9.70 17.98
C ALA A 455 -8.91 -8.48 18.32
N LEU A 456 -8.03 -8.56 19.33
CA LEU A 456 -7.06 -7.52 19.64
C LEU A 456 -6.09 -7.28 18.47
N ILE A 457 -5.49 -8.35 17.94
CA ILE A 457 -4.54 -8.28 16.81
C ILE A 457 -5.22 -7.63 15.60
N TYR A 458 -6.41 -8.11 15.22
CA TYR A 458 -7.13 -7.64 14.03
C TYR A 458 -7.57 -6.17 14.17
N THR A 459 -8.11 -5.80 15.33
CA THR A 459 -8.54 -4.42 15.59
C THR A 459 -7.37 -3.44 15.55
N GLN A 460 -6.22 -3.81 16.14
CA GLN A 460 -5.03 -2.96 16.15
C GLN A 460 -4.36 -2.87 14.78
N LYS A 461 -4.40 -3.96 13.98
CA LYS A 461 -3.96 -3.93 12.58
C LYS A 461 -4.85 -3.03 11.71
N TRP A 462 -6.18 -3.12 11.86
CA TRP A 462 -7.12 -2.20 11.18
C TRP A 462 -6.88 -0.74 11.57
N LEU A 463 -6.63 -0.46 12.85
CA LEU A 463 -6.31 0.89 13.33
C LEU A 463 -5.00 1.39 12.68
N HIS A 464 -3.98 0.53 12.64
CA HIS A 464 -2.68 0.85 12.03
C HIS A 464 -2.81 1.27 10.56
N PHE A 465 -3.55 0.51 9.75
CA PHE A 465 -3.77 0.86 8.33
C PHE A 465 -4.42 2.23 8.16
N GLY A 466 -5.44 2.51 8.98
CA GLY A 466 -6.19 3.75 8.89
C GLY A 466 -6.72 4.01 7.47
N PHE A 467 -6.84 5.28 7.09
CA PHE A 467 -7.33 5.63 5.74
C PHE A 467 -6.22 5.61 4.67
N LEU A 468 -4.95 5.52 5.08
CA LEU A 468 -3.82 5.49 4.17
C LEU A 468 -3.70 4.14 3.44
N GLN A 469 -4.26 3.08 4.02
CA GLN A 469 -4.32 1.72 3.46
C GLN A 469 -5.73 1.13 3.61
N SER A 470 -6.76 1.91 3.26
CA SER A 470 -8.17 1.48 3.37
C SER A 470 -8.49 0.21 2.59
N ASP A 471 -7.78 -0.04 1.49
CA ASP A 471 -7.87 -1.27 0.70
C ASP A 471 -7.50 -2.51 1.54
N GLU A 472 -6.35 -2.46 2.22
CA GLU A 472 -5.92 -3.52 3.13
C GLU A 472 -6.83 -3.63 4.36
N ALA A 473 -7.29 -2.49 4.89
CA ALA A 473 -8.24 -2.46 6.01
C ALA A 473 -9.59 -3.10 5.66
N TRP A 474 -10.12 -2.83 4.46
CA TRP A 474 -11.38 -3.42 4.00
C TRP A 474 -11.23 -4.90 3.68
N ALA A 475 -10.11 -5.31 3.11
CA ALA A 475 -9.83 -6.73 2.88
C ALA A 475 -9.69 -7.50 4.21
N GLU A 476 -9.00 -6.93 5.20
CA GLU A 476 -8.86 -7.55 6.53
C GLU A 476 -10.17 -7.55 7.32
N TYR A 477 -10.94 -6.48 7.25
CA TYR A 477 -12.27 -6.43 7.85
C TYR A 477 -13.18 -7.50 7.26
N ARG A 478 -13.22 -7.67 5.93
CA ARG A 478 -13.99 -8.76 5.31
C ARG A 478 -13.49 -10.14 5.72
N ARG A 479 -12.16 -10.33 5.73
CA ARG A 479 -11.53 -11.62 6.09
C ARG A 479 -11.81 -12.01 7.54
N THR A 480 -11.78 -11.06 8.48
CA THR A 480 -11.80 -11.35 9.93
C THR A 480 -13.10 -10.97 10.63
N LYS A 481 -13.91 -10.09 10.03
CA LYS A 481 -15.03 -9.36 10.64
C LYS A 481 -14.65 -8.52 11.87
N TYR A 482 -13.35 -8.21 12.02
CA TYR A 482 -12.84 -7.30 13.05
C TYR A 482 -12.27 -6.02 12.44
N PRO A 483 -12.44 -4.86 13.11
CA PRO A 483 -13.26 -4.68 14.31
C PRO A 483 -14.76 -4.93 14.04
N ALA A 484 -15.55 -5.11 15.10
CA ALA A 484 -16.99 -5.30 15.00
C ALA A 484 -17.71 -3.99 14.63
N LEU A 485 -17.56 -3.57 13.37
CA LEU A 485 -18.11 -2.33 12.83
C LEU A 485 -19.64 -2.39 12.75
N THR A 486 -20.28 -1.28 13.10
CA THR A 486 -21.72 -1.07 12.95
C THR A 486 -21.98 -0.10 11.81
N PHE A 487 -22.81 -0.48 10.85
CA PHE A 487 -23.16 0.36 9.70
C PHE A 487 -24.60 0.85 9.81
N PRO A 488 -24.87 2.16 9.64
CA PRO A 488 -26.23 2.66 9.40
C PRO A 488 -26.84 1.95 8.19
N VAL A 489 -28.12 1.59 8.28
CA VAL A 489 -28.84 0.99 7.15
C VAL A 489 -29.39 2.12 6.29
N GLU A 490 -28.94 2.19 5.04
CA GLU A 490 -29.35 3.22 4.10
C GLU A 490 -30.67 2.87 3.40
N THR A 491 -31.29 3.88 2.79
CA THR A 491 -32.62 3.75 2.16
C THR A 491 -32.60 3.50 0.66
N ALA A 492 -31.47 3.71 -0.03
CA ALA A 492 -31.40 3.45 -1.47
C ALA A 492 -31.48 1.95 -1.77
N THR A 493 -32.40 1.58 -2.66
CA THR A 493 -32.59 0.20 -3.15
C THR A 493 -31.27 -0.37 -3.69
N ASP A 494 -30.94 -1.60 -3.29
CA ASP A 494 -29.70 -2.32 -3.59
C ASP A 494 -28.42 -1.74 -2.97
N TYR A 495 -28.53 -0.64 -2.20
CA TYR A 495 -27.40 0.06 -1.55
C TYR A 495 -27.58 0.24 -0.04
N GLN A 496 -28.47 -0.53 0.60
CA GLN A 496 -28.77 -0.38 2.04
C GLN A 496 -27.59 -0.74 2.95
N ASN A 497 -26.67 -1.60 2.47
CA ASN A 497 -25.50 -2.07 3.22
C ASN A 497 -24.20 -1.89 2.39
N PRO A 498 -23.03 -1.84 3.07
CA PRO A 498 -21.73 -1.93 2.40
C PRO A 498 -21.63 -3.21 1.56
N PRO A 499 -20.93 -3.17 0.41
CA PRO A 499 -20.76 -4.35 -0.42
C PRO A 499 -19.63 -5.25 0.10
N THR A 500 -19.58 -6.49 -0.39
CA THR A 500 -18.46 -7.42 -0.17
C THR A 500 -17.39 -7.35 -1.25
N ARG A 501 -17.69 -6.66 -2.37
CA ARG A 501 -16.80 -6.40 -3.51
C ARG A 501 -17.29 -5.18 -4.29
N LEU A 502 -16.44 -4.61 -5.15
CA LEU A 502 -16.92 -3.67 -6.16
C LEU A 502 -17.47 -4.41 -7.37
N LEU A 503 -18.38 -3.76 -8.09
CA LEU A 503 -18.83 -4.25 -9.39
C LEU A 503 -17.76 -3.97 -10.45
N TYR A 504 -17.71 -4.78 -11.50
CA TYR A 504 -16.85 -4.47 -12.64
C TYR A 504 -17.32 -3.17 -13.31
N PRO A 505 -16.39 -2.29 -13.68
CA PRO A 505 -16.73 -0.98 -14.24
C PRO A 505 -17.37 -1.10 -15.63
N THR A 506 -18.11 -0.08 -16.04
CA THR A 506 -18.77 -0.06 -17.36
C THR A 506 -17.82 -0.29 -18.54
N VAL A 507 -16.55 0.13 -18.42
CA VAL A 507 -15.51 -0.14 -19.43
C VAL A 507 -15.29 -1.64 -19.69
N GLU A 508 -15.45 -2.50 -18.69
CA GLU A 508 -15.37 -3.95 -18.91
C GLU A 508 -16.70 -4.49 -19.43
N THR A 509 -17.81 -4.13 -18.78
CA THR A 509 -19.13 -4.69 -19.11
C THR A 509 -19.59 -4.31 -20.54
N GLY A 510 -19.14 -3.17 -21.05
CA GLY A 510 -19.50 -2.66 -22.38
C GLY A 510 -18.55 -3.09 -23.51
N TYR A 511 -17.26 -3.31 -23.22
CA TYR A 511 -16.25 -3.53 -24.28
C TYR A 511 -15.58 -4.91 -24.23
N ASN A 512 -15.41 -5.52 -23.06
CA ASN A 512 -14.77 -6.83 -22.95
C ASN A 512 -15.81 -7.95 -23.08
N THR A 513 -15.88 -8.57 -24.26
CA THR A 513 -16.81 -9.68 -24.54
C THR A 513 -16.67 -10.87 -23.58
N ASN A 514 -15.51 -11.04 -22.92
CA ASN A 514 -15.31 -12.08 -21.93
C ASN A 514 -15.96 -11.77 -20.58
N TYR A 515 -16.48 -10.56 -20.34
CA TYR A 515 -17.25 -10.23 -19.14
C TYR A 515 -18.41 -11.21 -18.90
N ASN A 516 -19.00 -11.76 -19.98
CA ASN A 516 -20.07 -12.75 -19.89
C ASN A 516 -19.70 -13.99 -19.05
N THR A 517 -18.41 -14.35 -18.93
CA THR A 517 -17.98 -15.50 -18.10
C THR A 517 -18.04 -15.21 -16.61
N VAL A 518 -18.00 -13.93 -16.21
CA VAL A 518 -17.99 -13.50 -14.79
C VAL A 518 -19.27 -12.75 -14.39
N LYS A 519 -20.15 -12.42 -15.33
CA LYS A 519 -21.40 -11.66 -15.10
C LYS A 519 -22.24 -12.19 -13.93
N ALA A 520 -22.34 -13.51 -13.77
CA ALA A 520 -23.10 -14.10 -12.67
C ALA A 520 -22.47 -13.87 -11.28
N LYS A 521 -21.15 -13.63 -11.22
CA LYS A 521 -20.41 -13.31 -9.98
C LYS A 521 -20.43 -11.80 -9.68
N ASP A 522 -20.78 -10.95 -10.64
CA ASP A 522 -20.71 -9.50 -10.55
C ASP A 522 -21.91 -8.90 -9.80
N THR A 523 -21.98 -9.19 -8.49
CA THR A 523 -22.98 -8.63 -7.59
C THR A 523 -22.31 -8.03 -6.36
N ARG A 524 -22.97 -7.05 -5.72
CA ARG A 524 -22.44 -6.39 -4.50
C ARG A 524 -22.27 -7.34 -3.32
N THR A 525 -22.91 -8.50 -3.35
CA THR A 525 -22.95 -9.49 -2.26
C THR A 525 -22.14 -10.75 -2.55
N THR A 526 -21.66 -10.94 -3.78
CA THR A 526 -20.77 -12.06 -4.08
C THR A 526 -19.46 -11.84 -3.31
N LYS A 527 -19.08 -12.82 -2.50
CA LYS A 527 -17.84 -12.76 -1.74
C LYS A 527 -16.63 -13.03 -2.63
N ILE A 528 -15.50 -12.40 -2.33
CA ILE A 528 -14.20 -12.78 -2.91
C ILE A 528 -13.84 -14.17 -2.39
N PHE A 529 -13.10 -14.98 -3.15
CA PHE A 529 -12.88 -16.40 -2.82
C PHE A 529 -12.33 -16.65 -1.40
N TRP A 530 -11.54 -15.72 -0.85
CA TRP A 530 -10.97 -15.82 0.50
C TRP A 530 -11.90 -15.31 1.62
N ASP A 531 -12.98 -14.59 1.28
CA ASP A 531 -13.96 -14.07 2.24
C ASP A 531 -15.01 -15.16 2.53
N VAL A 532 -14.69 -16.01 3.52
CA VAL A 532 -15.56 -17.13 3.94
C VAL A 532 -16.41 -16.82 5.17
N ASN A 533 -16.20 -15.66 5.80
CA ASN A 533 -16.84 -15.26 7.05
C ASN A 533 -18.11 -14.43 6.84
#